data_AF-A0A3B0X2S8-F1
#
_entry.id   AF-A0A3B0X2S8-F1
#
_cell.length_a   1.000
_cell.length_b   1.000
_cell.length_c   1.000
_cell.angle_alpha   90.00
_cell.angle_beta   90.00
_cell.angle_gamma   90.00
#
_symmetry.space_group_name_H-M   'P 1'
#
loop_
_entity.id
_entity.type
_entity.pdbx_description
1 polymer ?
#
loop_
_entity_poly.entity_id
_entity_poly.type
_entity_poly.pdbx_seq_one_letter_code
_entity_poly.pdbx_strand_id
1 'polypeptide(L)'
;MKLRLAGSAGSGKTNHKKDVKIVQALLNVHSRQECRLELKVDGDCGDNTNTMIYEFQQYYLKMPKPDGWVGPNGGTFRELRAILKTVLKIPSAVIKPCKGIVTFNAEGHEGGFYHSRVLHAPGPWSGLTLGRGYDMKEKSAGKIIRELTQVGVSTKDAQKISKGHGLKGERARQFIIDNDLLDFSITPLQQKKLFLISYEEKEEYIGEVYARNIASRKKLQNGLNLMLV
;
A
#
# COMPACT_ATOMS: atom_id res chain seq x y z
N MET A 1 6.94 1.02 1.27
CA MET A 1 6.95 0.85 2.75
C MET A 1 8.31 0.33 3.22
N LYS A 2 8.83 0.78 4.38
CA LYS A 2 10.09 0.25 4.96
C LYS A 2 9.79 -0.95 5.86
N LEU A 3 10.12 -2.16 5.40
CA LEU A 3 9.98 -3.40 6.17
C LEU A 3 11.15 -3.63 7.12
N ARG A 4 10.86 -4.01 8.37
CA ARG A 4 11.82 -4.33 9.43
C ARG A 4 11.32 -5.52 10.24
N LEU A 5 12.23 -6.38 10.67
CA LEU A 5 11.94 -7.43 11.66
C LEU A 5 12.39 -6.93 13.05
N ALA A 6 11.62 -7.23 14.08
CA ALA A 6 11.99 -6.95 15.47
C ALA A 6 12.90 -8.04 16.06
N GLY A 7 12.68 -9.29 15.64
CA GLY A 7 13.47 -10.46 15.98
C GLY A 7 13.71 -11.35 14.75
N SER A 8 13.95 -12.64 15.00
CA SER A 8 14.20 -13.63 13.94
C SER A 8 13.01 -14.56 13.75
N ALA A 9 12.80 -15.00 12.51
CA ALA A 9 11.75 -15.95 12.15
C ALA A 9 12.36 -17.18 11.44
N GLY A 10 11.90 -18.38 11.77
CA GLY A 10 12.38 -19.65 11.22
C GLY A 10 12.62 -20.72 12.29
N SER A 11 13.26 -21.81 11.90
CA SER A 11 13.47 -22.96 12.76
C SER A 11 14.28 -22.60 14.01
N GLY A 12 13.75 -22.95 15.20
CA GLY A 12 14.39 -22.70 16.48
C GLY A 12 14.52 -21.22 16.89
N LYS A 13 13.75 -20.30 16.29
CA LYS A 13 13.75 -18.87 16.62
C LYS A 13 12.52 -18.43 17.42
N THR A 14 12.57 -17.20 17.92
CA THR A 14 11.50 -16.59 18.72
C THR A 14 10.18 -16.48 17.97
N ASN A 15 10.21 -16.34 16.65
CA ASN A 15 9.03 -16.40 15.77
C ASN A 15 7.92 -15.42 16.20
N HIS A 16 8.28 -14.15 16.44
CA HIS A 16 7.28 -13.12 16.69
C HIS A 16 6.29 -13.07 15.52
N LYS A 17 5.00 -13.18 15.82
CA LYS A 17 3.93 -13.29 14.80
C LYS A 17 4.03 -12.24 13.68
N LYS A 18 4.36 -10.98 14.02
CA LYS A 18 4.52 -9.92 13.02
C LYS A 18 5.72 -10.15 12.09
N ASP A 19 6.84 -10.61 12.64
CA ASP A 19 8.05 -10.89 11.86
C ASP A 19 7.84 -12.10 10.94
N VAL A 20 7.19 -13.15 11.44
CA VAL A 20 6.84 -14.33 10.64
C VAL A 20 5.95 -13.93 9.46
N LYS A 21 4.94 -13.09 9.69
CA LYS A 21 4.08 -12.59 8.60
C LYS A 21 4.86 -11.77 7.57
N ILE A 22 5.81 -10.94 7.99
CA ILE A 22 6.66 -10.20 7.05
C ILE A 22 7.48 -11.17 6.20
N VAL A 23 8.06 -12.20 6.82
CA VAL A 23 8.83 -13.22 6.10
C VAL A 23 7.95 -14.02 5.14
N GLN A 24 6.78 -14.50 5.58
CA GLN A 24 5.81 -15.21 4.74
C GLN A 24 5.39 -14.37 3.52
N ALA A 25 4.98 -13.11 3.74
CA ALA A 25 4.58 -12.23 2.64
C ALA A 25 5.74 -11.94 1.66
N LEU A 26 6.97 -11.78 2.15
CA LEU A 26 8.14 -11.61 1.30
C LEU A 26 8.51 -12.87 0.50
N LEU A 27 8.38 -14.05 1.12
CA LEU A 27 8.58 -15.32 0.42
C LEU A 27 7.52 -15.50 -0.67
N ASN A 28 6.25 -15.14 -0.41
CA ASN A 28 5.19 -15.19 -1.41
C ASN A 28 5.46 -14.31 -2.63
N VAL A 29 6.06 -13.13 -2.45
CA VAL A 29 6.51 -12.28 -3.56
C VAL A 29 7.47 -13.06 -4.47
N HIS A 30 8.44 -13.78 -3.90
CA HIS A 30 9.34 -14.63 -4.68
C HIS A 30 8.62 -15.84 -5.29
N SER A 31 7.77 -16.53 -4.52
CA SER A 31 6.99 -17.67 -5.01
C SER A 31 6.14 -17.33 -6.24
N ARG A 32 5.53 -16.13 -6.28
CA ARG A 32 4.79 -15.65 -7.45
C ARG A 32 5.67 -15.47 -8.68
N GLN A 33 6.93 -15.03 -8.53
CA GLN A 33 7.86 -14.91 -9.66
C GLN A 33 8.27 -16.29 -10.23
N GLU A 34 8.31 -17.30 -9.36
CA GLU A 34 8.66 -18.68 -9.72
C GLU A 34 7.44 -19.56 -10.01
N CYS A 35 6.23 -18.98 -10.08
CA CYS A 35 4.97 -19.70 -10.27
C CYS A 35 4.74 -20.85 -9.25
N ARG A 36 5.14 -20.64 -7.99
CA ARG A 36 5.01 -21.59 -6.88
C ARG A 36 3.81 -21.27 -5.99
N LEU A 37 3.41 -22.26 -5.18
CA LEU A 37 2.35 -22.09 -4.19
C LEU A 37 2.75 -21.07 -3.10
N GLU A 38 1.81 -20.20 -2.75
CA GLU A 38 1.97 -19.18 -1.71
C GLU A 38 1.73 -19.77 -0.31
N LEU A 39 2.48 -19.28 0.67
CA LEU A 39 2.19 -19.49 2.08
C LEU A 39 0.95 -18.70 2.49
N LYS A 40 0.24 -19.21 3.50
CA LYS A 40 -0.72 -18.41 4.23
C LYS A 40 0.03 -17.40 5.11
N VAL A 41 -0.36 -16.12 5.06
CA VAL A 41 0.24 -15.07 5.92
C VAL A 41 -0.46 -15.01 7.27
N ASP A 42 -0.30 -16.05 8.08
CA ASP A 42 -0.94 -16.18 9.41
C ASP A 42 -0.01 -15.86 10.58
N GLY A 43 1.30 -15.80 10.32
CA GLY A 43 2.34 -15.61 11.33
C GLY A 43 2.68 -16.87 12.09
N ASP A 44 2.25 -18.04 11.60
CA ASP A 44 2.68 -19.34 12.10
C ASP A 44 3.96 -19.80 11.40
N CYS A 45 4.98 -20.11 12.19
CA CYS A 45 6.30 -20.52 11.68
C CYS A 45 6.42 -22.05 11.66
N GLY A 46 5.39 -22.72 11.13
CA GLY A 46 5.33 -24.17 10.97
C GLY A 46 6.15 -24.68 9.78
N ASP A 47 5.97 -25.96 9.47
CA ASP A 47 6.79 -26.69 8.50
C ASP A 47 6.82 -26.06 7.11
N ASN A 48 5.69 -25.54 6.62
CA ASN A 48 5.61 -24.87 5.32
C ASN A 48 6.49 -23.61 5.29
N THR A 49 6.41 -22.78 6.33
CA THR A 49 7.23 -21.57 6.46
C THR A 49 8.71 -21.94 6.57
N ASN A 50 9.06 -22.90 7.42
CA ASN A 50 10.45 -23.34 7.63
C ASN A 50 11.05 -23.96 6.36
N THR A 51 10.29 -24.79 5.66
CA THR A 51 10.68 -25.40 4.39
C THR A 51 10.94 -24.33 3.35
N MET A 52 10.03 -23.37 3.18
CA MET A 52 10.20 -22.32 2.18
C MET A 52 11.39 -21.39 2.49
N ILE A 53 11.70 -21.12 3.76
CA ILE A 53 12.93 -20.41 4.16
C ILE A 53 14.16 -21.23 3.75
N TYR A 54 14.20 -22.51 4.12
CA TYR A 54 15.34 -23.39 3.83
C TYR A 54 15.57 -23.52 2.31
N GLU A 55 14.51 -23.75 1.54
CA GLU A 55 14.58 -23.86 0.08
C GLU A 55 15.03 -22.56 -0.57
N PHE A 56 14.54 -21.41 -0.11
CA PHE A 56 15.01 -20.11 -0.59
C PHE A 56 16.51 -19.96 -0.34
N GLN A 57 16.99 -20.33 0.83
CA GLN A 57 18.41 -20.27 1.16
C GLN A 57 19.25 -21.26 0.35
N GLN A 58 18.81 -22.51 0.22
CA GLN A 58 19.52 -23.57 -0.48
C GLN A 58 19.54 -23.34 -2.00
N TYR A 59 18.37 -23.10 -2.59
CA TYR A 59 18.20 -23.16 -4.03
C TYR A 59 18.25 -21.79 -4.69
N TYR A 60 17.76 -20.73 -4.04
CA TYR A 60 17.82 -19.38 -4.59
C TYR A 60 19.13 -18.68 -4.21
N LEU A 61 19.47 -18.62 -2.92
CA LEU A 61 20.71 -18.01 -2.44
C LEU A 61 21.97 -18.87 -2.64
N LYS A 62 21.80 -20.15 -3.01
CA LYS A 62 22.90 -21.12 -3.15
C LYS A 62 23.77 -21.23 -1.90
N MET A 63 23.17 -21.11 -0.71
CA MET A 63 23.88 -21.24 0.55
C MET A 63 24.35 -22.68 0.73
N PRO A 64 25.67 -22.96 0.90
CA PRO A 64 26.17 -24.33 1.08
C PRO A 64 25.63 -25.03 2.34
N LYS A 65 25.31 -24.23 3.36
CA LYS A 65 24.72 -24.67 4.62
C LYS A 65 23.61 -23.68 5.02
N PRO A 66 22.36 -23.91 4.58
CA PRO A 66 21.22 -23.10 4.98
C PRO A 66 21.05 -23.14 6.50
N ASP A 67 20.77 -21.99 7.10
CA ASP A 67 20.56 -21.89 8.54
C ASP A 67 19.08 -22.09 8.93
N GLY A 68 18.16 -21.99 7.97
CA GLY A 68 16.73 -22.23 8.16
C GLY A 68 16.01 -21.09 8.89
N TRP A 69 16.60 -19.89 8.95
CA TRP A 69 15.96 -18.73 9.60
C TRP A 69 16.32 -17.39 8.94
N VAL A 70 15.52 -16.38 9.25
CA VAL A 70 15.62 -15.03 8.70
C VAL A 70 15.75 -14.04 9.84
N GLY A 71 16.89 -13.33 9.87
CA GLY A 71 17.21 -12.30 10.86
C GLY A 71 17.04 -10.87 10.33
N PRO A 72 16.90 -9.87 11.22
CA PRO A 72 16.65 -8.47 10.85
C PRO A 72 17.79 -7.85 10.01
N ASN A 73 19.02 -8.31 10.22
CA ASN A 73 20.22 -7.87 9.52
C ASN A 73 20.84 -8.97 8.63
N GLY A 74 20.15 -10.11 8.49
CA GLY A 74 20.64 -11.28 7.76
C GLY A 74 20.62 -11.11 6.23
N GLY A 75 21.42 -11.92 5.55
CA GLY A 75 21.48 -11.95 4.08
C GLY A 75 20.13 -12.30 3.44
N THR A 76 19.44 -13.30 3.99
CA THR A 76 18.12 -13.72 3.49
C THR A 76 17.09 -12.59 3.51
N PHE A 77 16.99 -11.83 4.60
CA PHE A 77 16.05 -10.71 4.68
C PHE A 77 16.40 -9.57 3.72
N ARG A 78 17.70 -9.31 3.54
CA ARG A 78 18.17 -8.31 2.58
C ARG A 78 17.78 -8.68 1.16
N GLU A 79 17.95 -9.95 0.78
CA GLU A 79 17.63 -10.42 -0.57
C GLU A 79 16.14 -10.44 -0.84
N LEU A 80 15.33 -10.95 0.11
CA LEU A 80 13.87 -10.89 -0.01
C LEU A 80 13.33 -9.48 -0.24
N ARG A 81 13.88 -8.48 0.48
CA ARG A 81 13.55 -7.06 0.22
C ARG A 81 14.07 -6.56 -1.13
N ALA A 82 15.19 -7.08 -1.61
CA ALA A 82 15.74 -6.73 -2.92
C ALA A 82 14.84 -7.26 -4.04
N ILE A 83 14.36 -8.50 -3.95
CA ILE A 83 13.37 -9.09 -4.87
C ILE A 83 12.11 -8.22 -4.91
N LEU A 84 11.53 -7.89 -3.75
CA LEU A 84 10.38 -6.99 -3.70
C LEU A 84 10.68 -5.65 -4.39
N LYS A 85 11.84 -5.04 -4.09
CA LYS A 85 12.24 -3.78 -4.74
C LYS A 85 12.35 -3.91 -6.26
N THR A 86 12.83 -5.05 -6.77
CA THR A 86 12.94 -5.34 -8.20
C THR A 86 11.57 -5.50 -8.84
N VAL A 87 10.67 -6.29 -8.24
CA VAL A 87 9.29 -6.47 -8.69
C VAL A 87 8.54 -5.13 -8.74
N LEU A 88 8.82 -4.21 -7.82
CA LEU A 88 8.20 -2.88 -7.81
C LEU A 88 8.86 -1.86 -8.76
N LYS A 89 9.99 -2.19 -9.39
CA LYS A 89 10.69 -1.33 -10.36
C LYS A 89 10.27 -1.62 -11.80
N ILE A 90 8.98 -1.81 -12.07
CA ILE A 90 8.50 -2.03 -13.45
C ILE A 90 8.64 -0.72 -14.23
N PRO A 91 9.49 -0.64 -15.27
CA PRO A 91 9.57 0.51 -16.15
C PRO A 91 8.24 0.62 -16.88
N SER A 92 7.41 1.59 -16.48
CA SER A 92 6.16 1.85 -17.17
C SER A 92 6.01 3.36 -17.28
N ALA A 93 5.74 3.82 -18.49
CA ALA A 93 5.59 5.24 -18.77
C ALA A 93 4.46 5.82 -17.91
N VAL A 94 4.75 6.92 -17.21
CA VAL A 94 3.74 7.64 -16.44
C VAL A 94 2.73 8.25 -17.40
N ILE A 95 1.49 7.77 -17.36
CA ILE A 95 0.40 8.37 -18.16
C ILE A 95 -0.15 9.56 -17.38
N LYS A 96 0.18 10.77 -17.84
CA LYS A 96 -0.23 12.02 -17.21
C LYS A 96 -1.71 12.35 -17.51
N PRO A 97 -2.44 12.94 -16.54
CA PRO A 97 -3.79 13.45 -16.77
C PRO A 97 -3.74 14.80 -17.50
N CYS A 98 -4.81 15.13 -18.22
CA CYS A 98 -4.96 16.45 -18.87
C CYS A 98 -5.38 17.54 -17.88
N LYS A 99 -5.99 17.17 -16.74
CA LYS A 99 -6.38 18.06 -15.63
C LYS A 99 -5.62 17.69 -14.37
N GLY A 100 -5.36 18.65 -13.49
CA GLY A 100 -4.68 18.41 -12.21
C GLY A 100 -3.20 18.00 -12.33
N ILE A 101 -2.53 18.32 -13.45
CA ILE A 101 -1.16 17.82 -13.72
C ILE A 101 -0.13 18.24 -12.67
N VAL A 102 -0.26 19.45 -12.10
CA VAL A 102 0.62 19.95 -11.04
C VAL A 102 0.47 19.07 -9.79
N THR A 103 -0.77 18.85 -9.36
CA THR A 103 -1.10 17.96 -8.23
C THR A 103 -0.64 16.53 -8.50
N PHE A 104 -0.88 16.00 -9.70
CA PHE A 104 -0.45 14.66 -10.09
C PHE A 104 1.08 14.46 -9.96
N ASN A 105 1.87 15.44 -10.39
CA ASN A 105 3.33 15.38 -10.30
C ASN A 105 3.83 15.54 -8.85
N ALA A 106 3.12 16.31 -8.02
CA ALA A 106 3.46 16.52 -6.62
C ALA A 106 3.11 15.33 -5.70
N GLU A 107 2.00 14.64 -5.98
CA GLU A 107 1.45 13.58 -5.12
C GLU A 107 2.25 12.27 -5.14
N GLY A 108 3.26 12.12 -6.00
CA GLY A 108 4.08 10.92 -5.97
C GLY A 108 5.14 10.80 -7.05
N HIS A 109 5.82 9.66 -7.05
CA HIS A 109 6.80 9.31 -8.07
C HIS A 109 6.74 7.81 -8.42
N GLU A 110 7.39 7.42 -9.51
CA GLU A 110 7.57 6.02 -9.86
C GLU A 110 8.95 5.55 -9.39
N GLY A 111 8.99 4.35 -8.81
CA GLY A 111 10.20 3.59 -8.53
C GLY A 111 10.65 3.67 -7.06
N GLY A 112 11.35 2.63 -6.61
CA GLY A 112 11.83 2.54 -5.23
C GLY A 112 10.72 2.26 -4.20
N PHE A 113 11.00 2.53 -2.92
CA PHE A 113 10.12 2.17 -1.78
C PHE A 113 8.82 2.98 -1.69
N TYR A 114 8.72 4.05 -2.46
CA TYR A 114 7.62 5.01 -2.48
C TYR A 114 6.97 5.06 -3.88
N HIS A 115 7.11 3.98 -4.64
CA HIS A 115 6.43 3.81 -5.92
C HIS A 115 4.92 4.00 -5.74
N SER A 116 4.34 4.98 -6.44
CA SER A 116 2.97 5.42 -6.15
C SER A 116 1.93 4.33 -6.44
N ARG A 117 2.17 3.46 -7.42
CA ARG A 117 1.20 2.45 -7.86
C ARG A 117 1.03 1.26 -6.90
N VAL A 118 1.73 1.24 -5.76
CA VAL A 118 1.59 0.20 -4.73
C VAL A 118 0.90 0.75 -3.50
N LEU A 119 0.33 -0.16 -2.70
CA LEU A 119 -0.26 0.22 -1.43
C LEU A 119 0.81 0.73 -0.45
N HIS A 120 0.51 1.84 0.21
CA HIS A 120 1.40 2.42 1.21
C HIS A 120 0.64 3.28 2.23
N ALA A 121 1.30 3.56 3.35
CA ALA A 121 0.85 4.52 4.37
C ALA A 121 2.11 5.24 4.91
N PRO A 122 2.46 6.41 4.35
CA PRO A 122 3.79 7.01 4.55
C PRO A 122 3.98 7.59 5.96
N GLY A 123 2.92 8.12 6.57
CA GLY A 123 2.93 8.69 7.91
C GLY A 123 2.18 7.86 8.96
N PRO A 124 2.27 8.23 10.25
CA PRO A 124 1.50 7.60 11.33
C PRO A 124 0.00 7.88 11.26
N TRP A 125 -0.39 8.98 10.60
CA TRP A 125 -1.78 9.41 10.45
C TRP A 125 -2.33 9.26 9.03
N SER A 126 -1.48 8.84 8.09
CA SER A 126 -1.88 8.58 6.72
C SER A 126 -2.78 7.35 6.65
N GLY A 127 -3.80 7.42 5.79
CA GLY A 127 -4.62 6.28 5.46
C GLY A 127 -3.85 5.23 4.66
N LEU A 128 -4.52 4.12 4.37
CA LEU A 128 -4.09 3.25 3.28
C LEU A 128 -4.27 4.01 1.95
N THR A 129 -3.18 4.21 1.23
CA THR A 129 -3.13 4.98 -0.01
C THR A 129 -2.72 4.09 -1.17
N LEU A 130 -3.32 4.32 -2.34
CA LEU A 130 -2.97 3.68 -3.60
C LEU A 130 -2.82 4.73 -4.72
N GLY A 131 -1.85 4.53 -5.61
CA GLY A 131 -1.61 5.50 -6.67
C GLY A 131 -1.17 6.86 -6.12
N ARG A 132 -1.50 7.91 -6.86
CA ARG A 132 -1.22 9.30 -6.50
C ARG A 132 -2.43 9.90 -5.81
N GLY A 133 -2.46 9.83 -4.48
CA GLY A 133 -3.43 10.57 -3.67
C GLY A 133 -4.81 9.92 -3.47
N TYR A 134 -5.02 8.66 -3.86
CA TYR A 134 -6.25 7.92 -3.50
C TYR A 134 -6.13 7.35 -2.08
N ASP A 135 -6.56 8.14 -1.10
CA ASP A 135 -6.57 7.79 0.32
C ASP A 135 -7.91 7.15 0.72
N MET A 136 -7.84 6.01 1.40
CA MET A 136 -8.99 5.17 1.77
C MET A 136 -9.47 5.38 3.21
N LYS A 137 -8.90 6.34 3.96
CA LYS A 137 -9.23 6.57 5.38
C LYS A 137 -10.67 7.01 5.58
N GLU A 138 -11.15 7.97 4.79
CA GLU A 138 -12.49 8.55 4.91
C GLU A 138 -13.49 7.96 3.89
N LYS A 139 -13.09 6.93 3.14
CA LYS A 139 -13.93 6.26 2.15
C LYS A 139 -14.58 5.02 2.76
N SER A 140 -15.84 4.75 2.42
CA SER A 140 -16.50 3.50 2.80
C SER A 140 -15.96 2.33 1.97
N ALA A 141 -16.05 1.09 2.50
CA ALA A 141 -15.65 -0.11 1.77
C ALA A 141 -16.37 -0.24 0.41
N GLY A 142 -17.69 0.03 0.37
CA GLY A 142 -18.47 -0.01 -0.86
C GLY A 142 -18.01 1.01 -1.90
N LYS A 143 -17.65 2.22 -1.46
CA LYS A 143 -17.09 3.26 -2.32
C LYS A 143 -15.75 2.81 -2.94
N ILE A 144 -14.87 2.23 -2.11
CA ILE A 144 -13.57 1.72 -2.55
C ILE A 144 -13.74 0.61 -3.59
N ILE A 145 -14.65 -0.35 -3.36
CA ILE A 145 -14.90 -1.43 -4.31
C ILE A 145 -15.31 -0.86 -5.68
N ARG A 146 -16.31 0.03 -5.68
CA ARG A 146 -16.84 0.64 -6.90
C ARG A 146 -15.77 1.42 -7.68
N GLU A 147 -14.97 2.22 -7.00
CA GLU A 147 -13.96 3.07 -7.66
C GLU A 147 -12.79 2.25 -8.20
N LEU A 148 -12.32 1.25 -7.44
CA LEU A 148 -11.27 0.35 -7.91
C LEU A 148 -11.73 -0.48 -9.11
N THR A 149 -12.95 -1.03 -9.10
CA THR A 149 -13.48 -1.77 -10.25
C THR A 149 -13.72 -0.86 -11.45
N GLN A 150 -14.21 0.36 -11.25
CA GLN A 150 -14.40 1.37 -12.30
C GLN A 150 -13.09 1.68 -13.05
N VAL A 151 -11.95 1.72 -12.36
CA VAL A 151 -10.65 1.96 -13.01
C VAL A 151 -10.05 0.69 -13.63
N GLY A 152 -10.67 -0.47 -13.39
CA GLY A 152 -10.29 -1.76 -13.97
C GLY A 152 -9.46 -2.66 -13.06
N VAL A 153 -9.44 -2.43 -11.74
CA VAL A 153 -8.90 -3.39 -10.76
C VAL A 153 -9.89 -4.56 -10.64
N SER A 154 -9.39 -5.78 -10.48
CA SER A 154 -10.24 -6.97 -10.35
C SER A 154 -11.20 -6.84 -9.16
N THR A 155 -12.42 -7.38 -9.26
CA THR A 155 -13.38 -7.36 -8.15
C THR A 155 -12.82 -8.04 -6.91
N LYS A 156 -12.05 -9.13 -7.07
CA LYS A 156 -11.39 -9.85 -5.98
C LYS A 156 -10.41 -8.94 -5.23
N ASP A 157 -9.55 -8.23 -5.95
CA ASP A 157 -8.57 -7.33 -5.31
C ASP A 157 -9.26 -6.10 -4.72
N ALA A 158 -10.26 -5.54 -5.41
CA ALA A 158 -11.04 -4.42 -4.90
C ALA A 158 -11.76 -4.76 -3.58
N GLN A 159 -12.37 -5.95 -3.48
CA GLN A 159 -12.98 -6.47 -2.24
C GLN A 159 -11.95 -6.75 -1.14
N LYS A 160 -10.75 -7.22 -1.51
CA LYS A 160 -9.68 -7.44 -0.54
C LYS A 160 -9.19 -6.10 0.01
N ILE A 161 -8.87 -5.14 -0.86
CA ILE A 161 -8.33 -3.82 -0.53
C ILE A 161 -9.34 -2.97 0.27
N SER A 162 -10.63 -3.06 -0.05
CA SER A 162 -11.66 -2.27 0.65
C SER A 162 -11.79 -2.58 2.13
N LYS A 163 -11.34 -3.76 2.59
CA LYS A 163 -11.24 -4.10 4.02
C LYS A 163 -10.23 -3.22 4.78
N GLY A 164 -9.37 -2.50 4.06
CA GLY A 164 -8.42 -1.54 4.62
C GLY A 164 -9.01 -0.16 4.88
N HIS A 165 -10.31 0.06 4.61
CA HIS A 165 -10.97 1.34 4.84
C HIS A 165 -10.81 1.81 6.30
N GLY A 166 -10.61 3.12 6.51
CA GLY A 166 -10.43 3.69 7.86
C GLY A 166 -9.11 3.34 8.57
N LEU A 167 -8.31 2.42 8.03
CA LEU A 167 -7.01 2.09 8.62
C LEU A 167 -6.01 3.22 8.41
N LYS A 168 -5.15 3.42 9.42
CA LYS A 168 -4.09 4.44 9.39
C LYS A 168 -2.78 3.93 9.97
N GLY A 169 -1.69 4.56 9.54
CA GLY A 169 -0.35 4.34 10.09
C GLY A 169 0.03 2.86 10.13
N GLU A 170 0.38 2.37 11.32
CA GLU A 170 0.86 0.99 11.46
C GLU A 170 -0.21 -0.06 11.17
N ARG A 171 -1.49 0.24 11.42
CA ARG A 171 -2.57 -0.68 11.07
C ARG A 171 -2.72 -0.83 9.56
N ALA A 172 -2.61 0.28 8.82
CA ALA A 172 -2.64 0.25 7.35
C ALA A 172 -1.42 -0.50 6.78
N ARG A 173 -0.22 -0.30 7.37
CA ARG A 173 1.00 -1.04 6.97
C ARG A 173 0.88 -2.55 7.24
N GLN A 174 0.39 -2.92 8.43
CA GLN A 174 0.18 -4.32 8.77
C GLN A 174 -0.89 -4.97 7.89
N PHE A 175 -1.93 -4.23 7.51
CA PHE A 175 -2.97 -4.72 6.61
C PHE A 175 -2.41 -5.17 5.24
N ILE A 176 -1.44 -4.44 4.69
CA ILE A 176 -0.78 -4.82 3.43
C ILE A 176 -0.09 -6.18 3.58
N ILE A 177 0.60 -6.40 4.70
CA ILE A 177 1.30 -7.65 4.99
C ILE A 177 0.29 -8.77 5.20
N ASP A 178 -0.68 -8.56 6.09
CA ASP A 178 -1.68 -9.55 6.51
C ASP A 178 -2.54 -10.09 5.35
N ASN A 179 -2.70 -9.30 4.28
CA ASN A 179 -3.51 -9.66 3.13
C ASN A 179 -2.67 -10.06 1.90
N ASP A 180 -1.35 -10.19 2.07
CA ASP A 180 -0.37 -10.52 1.05
C ASP A 180 -0.45 -9.59 -0.18
N LEU A 181 -0.27 -8.29 0.08
CA LEU A 181 -0.42 -7.22 -0.91
C LEU A 181 0.89 -6.44 -1.14
N LEU A 182 2.05 -6.99 -0.75
CA LEU A 182 3.34 -6.27 -0.81
C LEU A 182 3.74 -5.88 -2.24
N ASP A 183 3.46 -6.75 -3.20
CA ASP A 183 3.76 -6.59 -4.63
C ASP A 183 2.52 -6.27 -5.48
N PHE A 184 1.35 -6.06 -4.85
CA PHE A 184 0.17 -5.58 -5.56
C PHE A 184 0.45 -4.18 -6.14
N SER A 185 0.23 -4.02 -7.44
CA SER A 185 0.37 -2.75 -8.12
C SER A 185 -0.72 -2.52 -9.16
N ILE A 186 -1.07 -1.26 -9.37
CA ILE A 186 -1.97 -0.84 -10.46
C ILE A 186 -1.18 -0.46 -11.72
N THR A 187 -1.83 -0.50 -12.87
CA THR A 187 -1.27 -0.03 -14.15
C THR A 187 -1.17 1.50 -14.19
N PRO A 188 -0.34 2.10 -15.06
CA PRO A 188 -0.31 3.55 -15.24
C PRO A 188 -1.67 4.15 -15.63
N LEU A 189 -2.45 3.42 -16.44
CA LEU A 189 -3.79 3.82 -16.84
C LEU A 189 -4.76 3.81 -15.65
N GLN A 190 -4.74 2.75 -14.84
CA GLN A 190 -5.52 2.67 -13.59
C GLN A 190 -5.14 3.80 -12.63
N GLN A 191 -3.84 4.10 -12.45
CA GLN A 191 -3.38 5.21 -11.61
C GLN A 191 -3.91 6.56 -12.09
N LYS A 192 -3.85 6.83 -13.41
CA LYS A 192 -4.41 8.06 -13.98
C LYS A 192 -5.91 8.17 -13.71
N LYS A 193 -6.68 7.11 -13.99
CA LYS A 193 -8.13 7.11 -13.77
C LYS A 193 -8.47 7.30 -12.28
N LEU A 194 -7.74 6.62 -11.39
CA LEU A 194 -7.95 6.70 -9.95
C LEU A 194 -7.60 8.08 -9.39
N PHE A 195 -6.51 8.69 -9.89
CA PHE A 195 -6.16 10.08 -9.59
C PHE A 195 -7.29 11.04 -9.99
N LEU A 196 -7.84 10.90 -11.20
CA LEU A 196 -8.91 11.79 -11.68
C LEU A 196 -10.14 11.71 -10.78
N ILE A 197 -10.53 10.51 -10.32
CA ILE A 197 -11.62 10.35 -9.34
C ILE A 197 -11.32 11.12 -8.05
N SER A 198 -10.15 10.92 -7.44
CA SER A 198 -9.78 11.63 -6.21
C SER A 198 -9.60 13.13 -6.39
N TYR A 199 -9.17 13.56 -7.58
CA TYR A 199 -8.97 14.95 -7.91
C TYR A 199 -10.31 15.67 -8.05
N GLU A 200 -11.28 15.07 -8.73
CA GLU A 200 -12.64 15.59 -8.90
C GLU A 200 -13.36 15.72 -7.54
N GLU A 201 -13.22 14.73 -6.65
CA GLU A 201 -13.74 14.82 -5.27
C GLU A 201 -13.11 15.97 -4.47
N LYS A 202 -11.81 16.19 -4.63
CA LYS A 202 -11.10 17.30 -3.97
C LYS A 202 -11.60 18.65 -4.51
N GLU A 203 -11.79 18.78 -5.82
CA GLU A 203 -12.32 20.01 -6.44
C GLU A 203 -13.74 20.33 -5.94
N GLU A 204 -14.62 19.32 -5.89
CA GLU A 204 -15.98 19.48 -5.38
C GLU A 204 -15.98 19.93 -3.91
N TYR A 205 -15.21 19.25 -3.05
CA TYR A 205 -15.07 19.62 -1.64
C TYR A 205 -14.56 21.06 -1.46
N ILE A 206 -13.52 21.45 -2.22
CA ILE A 206 -12.97 22.80 -2.18
C ILE A 206 -14.04 23.82 -2.60
N GLY A 207 -14.77 23.54 -3.69
CA GLY A 207 -15.87 24.38 -4.16
C GLY A 207 -16.95 24.61 -3.10
N GLU A 208 -17.37 23.56 -2.41
CA GLU A 208 -18.33 23.66 -1.31
C GLU A 208 -17.82 24.49 -0.14
N VAL A 209 -16.55 24.31 0.26
CA VAL A 209 -15.92 25.06 1.35
C VAL A 209 -15.87 26.55 1.00
N TYR A 210 -15.48 26.90 -0.23
CA TYR A 210 -15.50 28.28 -0.70
C TYR A 210 -16.92 28.87 -0.68
N ALA A 211 -17.92 28.14 -1.19
CA ALA A 211 -19.31 28.59 -1.19
C ALA A 211 -19.85 28.85 0.23
N ARG A 212 -19.57 27.92 1.17
CA ARG A 212 -19.93 28.07 2.59
C ARG A 212 -19.27 29.30 3.22
N ASN A 213 -17.99 29.53 2.96
CA ASN A 213 -17.26 30.68 3.48
C ASN A 213 -17.80 32.02 2.95
N ILE A 214 -18.18 32.09 1.67
CA ILE A 214 -18.81 33.28 1.08
C ILE A 214 -20.17 33.55 1.73
N ALA A 215 -20.99 32.51 1.92
CA ALA A 215 -22.29 32.64 2.57
C ALA A 215 -22.19 33.13 4.03
N SER A 216 -21.24 32.58 4.80
CA SER A 216 -20.99 33.01 6.18
C SER A 216 -20.54 34.47 6.26
N ARG A 217 -19.67 34.93 5.35
CA ARG A 217 -19.24 36.33 5.29
C ARG A 217 -20.39 37.28 4.97
N LYS A 218 -21.28 36.92 4.02
CA LYS A 218 -22.47 37.72 3.71
C LYS A 218 -23.42 37.84 4.90
N LYS A 219 -23.65 36.75 5.66
CA LYS A 219 -24.47 36.79 6.89
C LYS A 219 -23.90 37.73 7.94
N LEU A 220 -22.58 37.70 8.17
CA LEU A 220 -21.90 38.59 9.11
C LEU A 220 -22.02 40.07 8.70
N GLN A 221 -21.82 40.39 7.42
CA GLN A 221 -21.99 41.75 6.91
C GLN A 221 -23.44 42.26 7.05
N ASN A 222 -24.42 41.43 6.73
CA ASN A 222 -25.83 41.80 6.89
C ASN A 222 -26.21 42.01 8.36
N GLY A 223 -25.67 41.20 9.28
CA GLY A 223 -25.88 41.38 10.73
C GLY A 223 -25.25 42.67 11.26
N LEU A 224 -24.05 43.02 10.79
CA LEU A 224 -23.39 44.30 11.11
C LEU A 224 -24.18 45.50 10.60
N ASN A 225 -24.68 45.43 9.36
CA ASN A 225 -25.50 46.51 8.79
C ASN A 225 -26.83 46.69 9.54
N LEU A 226 -27.43 45.62 10.09
CA LEU A 226 -28.64 45.73 10.90
C LEU A 226 -28.41 46.31 12.30
N MET A 227 -27.19 46.24 12.83
CA MET A 227 -26.85 46.80 14.16
C MET A 227 -26.43 48.28 14.11
N LEU A 228 -26.20 48.83 12.92
CA LEU A 228 -25.75 50.22 12.70
C LEU A 228 -26.90 51.16 12.26
N VAL A 229 -28.16 50.68 12.31
CA VAL A 229 -29.39 51.45 12.05
C VAL A 229 -30.17 51.55 13.35
#